data_AF-A0A5K1CSY8-F1
#
_entry.id   AF-A0A5K1CSY8-F1
#
_cell.length_a   1.000
_cell.length_b   1.000
_cell.length_c   1.000
_cell.angle_alpha   90.00
_cell.angle_beta   90.00
_cell.angle_gamma   90.00
#
_symmetry.space_group_name_H-M   'P 1'
#
loop_
_entity.id
_entity.type
_entity.pdbx_description
1 polymer ?
#
loop_
_entity_poly.entity_id
_entity_poly.type
_entity_poly.pdbx_seq_one_letter_code
_entity_poly.pdbx_strand_id
1 'polypeptide(L)'
;MSGNPHQLIDALSDHIALYHSSVPNQSSSSSSSANPRNSILDWFASLTVHQRQAALTIVDLRWTRLLLQMQSRLLRSGHGFFIILPDVPVGDPPLPSICYRRSRGLLARASVSSSSEEILARNVRLFSSREGEGAVGLCSEVDTVTVSEDFVRDLDGFVAVMDGISNGEFLRTTTASSAATEWEELPWLKAKGYYSVESFLANKMELALRFSWGNLRGKKRGVKVKSGSNAAGIVENVLSRKRGSIDWWNGLEGRIKKQVFHMVSKKAAKAL
;
A
#
# COMPACT_ATOMS: atom_id res chain seq x y z
N MET A 1 23.53 -25.53 22.54
CA MET A 1 22.51 -25.48 21.47
C MET A 1 21.96 -24.06 21.44
N SER A 2 22.49 -23.20 20.57
CA SER A 2 22.07 -21.80 20.43
C SER A 2 20.90 -21.75 19.46
N GLY A 3 19.66 -21.70 19.98
CA GLY A 3 18.47 -21.48 19.14
C GLY A 3 18.55 -20.11 18.47
N ASN A 4 18.41 -20.07 17.14
CA ASN A 4 18.49 -18.84 16.38
C ASN A 4 17.26 -17.98 16.70
N PRO A 5 17.40 -16.74 17.23
CA PRO A 5 16.27 -15.92 17.66
C PRO A 5 15.24 -15.68 16.54
N HIS A 6 15.68 -15.66 15.29
CA HIS A 6 14.80 -15.57 14.12
C HIS A 6 13.86 -16.78 14.00
N GLN A 7 14.32 -17.99 14.33
CA GLN A 7 13.49 -19.20 14.29
C GLN A 7 12.40 -19.18 15.36
N LEU A 8 12.69 -18.57 16.52
CA LEU A 8 11.73 -18.43 17.61
C LEU A 8 10.62 -17.44 17.23
N ILE A 9 10.99 -16.29 16.65
CA ILE A 9 10.04 -15.27 16.16
C ILE A 9 9.15 -15.84 15.05
N ASP A 10 9.75 -16.61 14.13
CA ASP A 10 9.00 -17.27 13.06
C ASP A 10 8.02 -18.32 13.59
N ALA A 11 8.43 -19.13 14.58
CA ALA A 11 7.57 -20.14 15.19
C ALA A 11 6.39 -19.53 15.98
N LEU A 12 6.62 -18.43 16.70
CA LEU A 12 5.56 -17.72 17.43
C LEU A 12 4.56 -17.06 16.47
N SER A 13 5.06 -16.46 15.38
CA SER A 13 4.21 -15.85 14.34
C SER A 13 3.36 -16.91 13.63
N ASP A 14 3.92 -18.08 13.33
CA ASP A 14 3.19 -19.22 12.76
C ASP A 14 2.11 -19.74 13.70
N HIS A 15 2.40 -19.85 15.00
CA HIS A 15 1.43 -20.28 15.98
C HIS A 15 0.26 -19.29 16.11
N ILE A 16 0.54 -17.99 16.07
CA ILE A 16 -0.49 -16.94 16.10
C ILE A 16 -1.36 -16.99 14.84
N ALA A 17 -0.73 -17.08 13.65
CA ALA A 17 -1.45 -17.16 12.38
C ALA A 17 -2.34 -18.42 12.30
N LEU A 18 -1.82 -19.58 12.74
CA LEU A 18 -2.59 -20.83 12.78
C LEU A 18 -3.74 -20.76 13.78
N TYR A 19 -3.51 -20.22 14.97
CA TYR A 19 -4.54 -20.05 16.00
C TYR A 19 -5.69 -19.16 15.50
N HIS A 20 -5.37 -18.03 14.86
CA HIS A 20 -6.40 -17.14 14.31
C HIS A 20 -7.07 -17.67 13.03
N SER A 21 -6.45 -18.60 12.31
CA SER A 21 -7.07 -19.28 11.16
C SER A 21 -8.03 -20.42 11.54
N SER A 22 -7.85 -21.00 12.74
CA SER A 22 -8.57 -22.20 13.20
C SER A 22 -9.70 -21.90 14.20
N VAL A 23 -9.81 -20.66 14.67
CA VAL A 23 -10.99 -20.20 15.40
C VAL A 23 -12.07 -19.82 14.39
N PRO A 24 -13.17 -20.57 14.26
CA PRO A 24 -14.33 -20.09 13.53
C PRO A 24 -14.84 -18.85 14.27
N ASN A 25 -14.89 -17.71 13.57
CA ASN A 25 -15.44 -16.46 14.08
C ASN A 25 -16.94 -16.65 14.39
N GLN A 26 -17.24 -17.17 15.57
CA GLN A 26 -18.52 -16.96 16.23
C GLN A 26 -18.44 -15.64 16.97
N SER A 27 -18.84 -14.57 16.29
CA SER A 27 -19.35 -13.39 16.96
C SER A 27 -20.47 -12.79 16.11
N SER A 28 -21.64 -13.41 16.23
CA SER A 28 -22.91 -12.69 16.20
C SER A 28 -22.90 -11.64 17.31
N SER A 29 -22.61 -10.40 16.96
CA SER A 29 -23.07 -9.25 17.75
C SER A 29 -23.65 -8.21 16.80
N SER A 30 -24.98 -8.20 16.78
CA SER A 30 -25.81 -7.12 16.27
C SER A 30 -25.46 -5.82 17.00
N SER A 31 -24.53 -5.06 16.46
CA SER A 31 -24.46 -3.62 16.69
C SER A 31 -24.70 -2.92 15.36
N SER A 32 -25.79 -2.18 15.30
CA SER A 32 -26.26 -1.37 14.18
C SER A 32 -25.36 -0.15 13.94
N SER A 33 -24.05 -0.33 13.84
CA SER A 33 -23.19 0.65 13.16
C SER A 33 -23.25 0.30 11.68
N ALA A 34 -23.97 1.09 10.89
CA ALA A 34 -24.01 0.93 9.44
C ALA A 34 -22.57 0.90 8.91
N ASN A 35 -22.16 -0.24 8.36
CA ASN A 35 -20.83 -0.40 7.77
C ASN A 35 -20.68 0.68 6.68
N PRO A 36 -19.69 1.60 6.80
CA PRO A 36 -19.57 2.70 5.86
C PRO A 36 -19.17 2.25 4.45
N ARG A 37 -18.82 0.96 4.26
CA ARG A 37 -18.42 0.39 2.97
C ARG A 37 -19.29 0.83 1.81
N ASN A 38 -20.60 0.61 1.89
CA ASN A 38 -21.49 0.98 0.78
C ASN A 38 -21.49 2.49 0.55
N SER A 39 -21.51 3.30 1.62
CA SER A 39 -21.44 4.77 1.48
C SER A 39 -20.10 5.28 0.93
N ILE A 40 -18.99 4.58 1.17
CA ILE A 40 -17.68 4.89 0.59
C ILE A 40 -17.68 4.49 -0.89
N LEU A 41 -18.20 3.31 -1.22
CA LEU A 41 -18.27 2.83 -2.60
C LEU A 41 -19.23 3.66 -3.45
N ASP A 42 -20.40 4.04 -2.95
CA ASP A 42 -21.35 4.93 -3.62
C ASP A 42 -20.72 6.30 -3.88
N TRP A 43 -19.99 6.84 -2.90
CA TRP A 43 -19.24 8.08 -3.07
C TRP A 43 -18.15 7.91 -4.14
N PHE A 44 -17.36 6.86 -4.07
CA PHE A 44 -16.28 6.62 -5.02
C PHE A 44 -16.82 6.38 -6.44
N ALA A 45 -17.99 5.73 -6.57
CA ALA A 45 -18.72 5.56 -7.82
C ALA A 45 -19.18 6.91 -8.40
N SER A 46 -19.58 7.87 -7.56
CA SER A 46 -19.99 9.21 -8.00
C SER A 46 -18.85 10.07 -8.59
N LEU A 47 -17.60 9.70 -8.34
CA LEU A 47 -16.42 10.41 -8.83
C LEU A 47 -16.09 10.06 -10.29
N THR A 48 -15.50 11.03 -11.00
CA THR A 48 -14.87 10.78 -12.30
C THR A 48 -13.65 9.86 -12.16
N VAL A 49 -13.25 9.19 -13.24
CA VAL A 49 -12.07 8.30 -13.27
C VAL A 49 -10.81 9.01 -12.74
N HIS A 50 -10.59 10.26 -13.12
CA HIS A 50 -9.44 11.05 -12.65
C HIS A 50 -9.53 11.36 -11.15
N GLN A 51 -10.72 11.69 -10.64
CA GLN A 51 -10.93 11.93 -9.21
C GLN A 51 -10.75 10.65 -8.39
N ARG A 52 -11.16 9.49 -8.92
CA ARG A 52 -10.92 8.19 -8.29
C ARG A 52 -9.43 7.89 -8.18
N GLN A 53 -8.70 8.10 -9.27
CA GLN A 53 -7.24 7.96 -9.29
C GLN A 53 -6.58 8.93 -8.29
N ALA A 54 -7.05 10.17 -8.22
CA ALA A 54 -6.56 11.16 -7.26
C ALA A 54 -6.81 10.75 -5.81
N ALA A 55 -7.99 10.24 -5.49
CA ALA A 55 -8.33 9.75 -4.15
C ALA A 55 -7.45 8.56 -3.70
N LEU A 56 -6.90 7.79 -4.65
CA LEU A 56 -6.00 6.67 -4.40
C LEU A 56 -4.51 7.02 -4.51
N THR A 57 -4.18 8.25 -4.89
CA THR A 57 -2.79 8.67 -5.05
C THR A 57 -2.16 9.02 -3.70
N ILE A 58 -1.05 8.36 -3.41
CA ILE A 58 -0.31 8.48 -2.15
C ILE A 58 0.98 9.26 -2.44
N VAL A 59 1.19 10.37 -1.72
CA VAL A 59 2.43 11.16 -1.78
C VAL A 59 3.09 11.08 -0.40
N ASP A 60 4.05 10.17 -0.25
CA ASP A 60 4.70 9.86 1.02
C ASP A 60 6.09 9.25 0.76
N LEU A 61 7.12 10.09 0.80
CA LEU A 61 8.50 9.69 0.51
C LEU A 61 9.00 8.54 1.41
N ARG A 62 8.67 8.57 2.70
CA ARG A 62 9.16 7.56 3.66
C ARG A 62 8.47 6.23 3.40
N TRP A 63 7.15 6.25 3.19
CA TRP A 63 6.39 5.07 2.85
C TRP A 63 6.80 4.46 1.51
N THR A 64 6.98 5.28 0.46
CA THR A 64 7.44 4.81 -0.85
C THR A 64 8.86 4.23 -0.79
N ARG A 65 9.76 4.81 0.03
CA ARG A 65 11.09 4.26 0.26
C ARG A 65 11.03 2.88 0.90
N LEU A 66 10.14 2.68 1.88
CA LEU A 66 9.93 1.37 2.50
C LEU A 66 9.41 0.34 1.48
N LEU A 67 8.43 0.73 0.65
CA LEU A 67 7.90 -0.12 -0.42
C LEU A 67 9.01 -0.55 -1.40
N LEU A 68 9.87 0.38 -1.80
CA LEU A 68 11.02 0.10 -2.67
C LEU A 68 12.05 -0.81 -1.99
N GLN A 69 12.26 -0.67 -0.67
CA GLN A 69 13.12 -1.58 0.09
C GLN A 69 12.58 -3.00 0.08
N MET A 70 11.27 -3.21 0.31
CA MET A 70 10.62 -4.53 0.22
C MET A 70 10.82 -5.12 -1.17
N GLN A 71 10.58 -4.35 -2.23
CA GLN A 71 10.75 -4.83 -3.60
C GLN A 71 12.22 -5.18 -3.93
N SER A 72 13.17 -4.39 -3.44
CA SER A 72 14.60 -4.67 -3.61
C SER A 72 15.00 -5.99 -2.94
N ARG A 73 14.39 -6.33 -1.79
CA ARG A 73 14.59 -7.60 -1.09
C ARG A 73 14.00 -8.76 -1.89
N LEU A 74 12.82 -8.61 -2.48
CA LEU A 74 12.25 -9.63 -3.38
C LEU A 74 13.15 -9.89 -4.59
N LEU A 75 13.73 -8.85 -5.19
CA LEU A 75 14.65 -9.00 -6.33
C LEU A 75 15.96 -9.74 -5.96
N ARG A 76 16.47 -9.54 -4.74
CA ARG A 76 17.75 -10.14 -4.30
C ARG A 76 17.59 -11.52 -3.70
N SER A 77 16.51 -11.74 -2.96
CA SER A 77 16.31 -12.93 -2.14
C SER A 77 15.22 -13.86 -2.69
N GLY A 78 14.50 -13.44 -3.73
CA GLY A 78 13.39 -14.17 -4.32
C GLY A 78 12.08 -13.94 -3.58
N HIS A 79 11.09 -14.77 -3.91
CA HIS A 79 9.76 -14.65 -3.32
C HIS A 79 9.78 -14.78 -1.78
N GLY A 80 9.03 -13.92 -1.10
CA GLY A 80 8.83 -13.96 0.34
C GLY A 80 7.82 -12.92 0.80
N PHE A 81 7.61 -12.90 2.11
CA PHE A 81 6.62 -12.07 2.77
C PHE A 81 7.30 -11.18 3.82
N PHE A 82 6.58 -10.16 4.27
CA PHE A 82 7.12 -9.12 5.11
C PHE A 82 6.23 -8.86 6.33
N ILE A 83 6.86 -8.38 7.41
CA ILE A 83 6.21 -7.71 8.52
C ILE A 83 7.00 -6.43 8.80
N ILE A 84 6.31 -5.32 8.99
CA ILE A 84 6.91 -4.06 9.40
C ILE A 84 6.99 -4.01 10.92
N LEU A 85 8.12 -3.53 11.44
CA LEU A 85 8.34 -3.32 12.86
C LEU A 85 8.57 -1.81 13.11
N PRO A 86 7.49 -1.04 13.36
CA PRO A 86 7.57 0.40 13.58
C PRO A 86 8.45 0.79 14.77
N ASP A 87 8.51 -0.06 15.79
CA ASP A 87 9.21 0.20 17.05
C ASP A 87 10.74 0.03 16.95
N VAL A 88 11.24 -0.48 15.82
CA VAL A 88 12.66 -0.72 15.59
C VAL A 88 13.11 0.08 14.36
N PRO A 89 13.39 1.40 14.52
CA PRO A 89 13.82 2.24 13.42
C PRO A 89 15.26 1.92 12.97
N VAL A 90 15.52 2.02 11.68
CA VAL A 90 16.81 1.76 11.02
C VAL A 90 17.14 2.88 10.02
N GLY A 91 18.39 3.32 10.00
CA GLY A 91 18.93 4.30 9.04
C GLY A 91 18.71 5.76 9.45
N ASP A 92 19.20 6.67 8.60
CA ASP A 92 19.01 8.12 8.71
C ASP A 92 18.53 8.68 7.35
N PRO A 93 17.28 9.16 7.22
CA PRO A 93 16.26 9.31 8.27
C PRO A 93 15.67 7.95 8.71
N PRO A 94 15.18 7.84 9.96
CA PRO A 94 14.73 6.56 10.52
C PRO A 94 13.54 5.99 9.75
N LEU A 95 13.67 4.79 9.20
CA LEU A 95 12.57 4.01 8.62
C LEU A 95 12.29 2.80 9.52
N PRO A 96 11.06 2.29 9.56
CA PRO A 96 10.77 1.09 10.33
C PRO A 96 11.55 -0.09 9.75
N SER A 97 12.04 -0.97 10.63
CA SER A 97 12.68 -2.20 10.16
C SER A 97 11.65 -3.14 9.54
N ILE A 98 12.11 -3.98 8.62
CA ILE A 98 11.26 -4.95 7.91
C ILE A 98 11.82 -6.35 8.16
N CYS A 99 10.99 -7.23 8.70
CA CYS A 99 11.26 -8.66 8.76
C CYS A 99 10.88 -9.30 7.43
N TYR A 100 11.84 -9.96 6.78
CA TYR A 100 11.60 -10.68 5.53
C TYR A 100 11.65 -12.18 5.77
N ARG A 101 10.56 -12.87 5.42
CA ARG A 101 10.46 -14.31 5.46
C ARG A 101 10.43 -14.87 4.04
N ARG A 102 11.49 -15.56 3.66
CA ARG A 102 11.55 -16.23 2.35
C ARG A 102 10.54 -17.37 2.28
N SER A 103 9.68 -17.36 1.28
CA SER A 103 8.78 -18.49 1.03
C SER A 103 9.58 -19.67 0.48
N ARG A 104 9.46 -20.86 1.08
CA ARG A 104 10.05 -22.10 0.57
C ARG A 104 8.97 -23.17 0.42
N GLY A 105 9.18 -24.11 -0.50
CA GLY A 105 8.31 -25.28 -0.66
C GLY A 105 6.86 -24.93 -1.03
N LEU A 106 5.89 -25.35 -0.22
CA LEU A 106 4.46 -25.13 -0.45
C LEU A 106 4.08 -23.64 -0.45
N LEU A 107 4.69 -22.83 0.42
CA LEU A 107 4.42 -21.39 0.50
C LEU A 107 4.84 -20.66 -0.79
N ALA A 108 5.94 -21.09 -1.40
CA ALA A 108 6.38 -20.52 -2.68
C ALA A 108 5.48 -20.92 -3.85
N ARG A 109 4.73 -22.04 -3.74
CA ARG A 109 3.77 -22.47 -4.76
C ARG A 109 2.41 -21.79 -4.59
N ALA A 110 1.95 -21.65 -3.35
CA ALA A 110 0.71 -20.96 -3.01
C ALA A 110 0.78 -19.45 -3.25
N SER A 111 1.98 -18.86 -3.27
CA SER A 111 2.15 -17.44 -3.50
C SER A 111 2.22 -17.04 -4.98
N VAL A 112 2.50 -17.98 -5.88
CA VAL A 112 2.47 -17.75 -7.33
C VAL A 112 1.03 -17.61 -7.84
N SER A 113 0.02 -17.94 -7.02
CA SER A 113 -1.38 -18.08 -7.44
C SER A 113 -2.32 -16.93 -7.08
N SER A 114 -1.85 -15.79 -6.56
CA SER A 114 -2.75 -14.67 -6.29
C SER A 114 -2.93 -13.77 -7.52
N SER A 115 -3.96 -14.08 -8.33
CA SER A 115 -4.33 -13.27 -9.50
C SER A 115 -4.61 -11.80 -9.12
N SER A 116 -5.16 -11.56 -7.93
CA SER A 116 -5.48 -10.21 -7.45
C SER A 116 -4.21 -9.39 -7.16
N GLU A 117 -3.20 -10.01 -6.56
CA GLU A 117 -1.91 -9.34 -6.32
C GLU A 117 -1.20 -9.01 -7.64
N GLU A 118 -1.20 -9.93 -8.60
CA GLU A 118 -0.60 -9.69 -9.92
C GLU A 118 -1.31 -8.55 -10.68
N ILE A 119 -2.65 -8.53 -10.64
CA ILE A 119 -3.45 -7.46 -11.25
C ILE A 119 -3.12 -6.12 -10.59
N LEU A 120 -3.04 -6.05 -9.27
CA LEU A 120 -2.67 -4.81 -8.57
C LEU A 120 -1.26 -4.37 -8.98
N ALA A 121 -0.26 -5.25 -8.87
CA ALA A 121 1.13 -4.95 -9.20
C ALA A 121 1.31 -4.42 -10.63
N ARG A 122 0.56 -4.94 -11.60
CA ARG A 122 0.58 -4.48 -13.00
C ARG A 122 0.03 -3.06 -13.17
N ASN A 123 -0.94 -2.68 -12.35
CA ASN A 123 -1.65 -1.41 -12.45
C ASN A 123 -1.02 -0.28 -11.63
N VAL A 124 -0.07 -0.59 -10.76
CA VAL A 124 0.66 0.42 -9.96
C VAL A 124 1.60 1.24 -10.83
N ARG A 125 1.67 2.53 -10.50
CA ARG A 125 2.53 3.54 -11.12
C ARG A 125 3.27 4.28 -10.03
N LEU A 126 4.56 4.52 -10.26
CA LEU A 126 5.46 5.22 -9.35
C LEU A 126 6.09 6.40 -10.09
N PHE A 127 6.11 7.56 -9.46
CA PHE A 127 6.78 8.74 -10.01
C PHE A 127 7.25 9.68 -8.88
N SER A 128 8.09 10.65 -9.25
CA SER A 128 8.56 11.70 -8.35
C SER A 128 7.66 12.92 -8.46
N SER A 129 7.08 13.42 -7.38
CA SER A 129 6.23 14.62 -7.35
C SER A 129 6.94 15.86 -7.93
N ARG A 130 8.28 15.92 -7.79
CA ARG A 130 9.16 17.02 -8.24
C ARG A 130 9.78 16.86 -9.63
N GLU A 131 9.39 15.82 -10.37
CA GLU A 131 9.89 15.61 -11.74
C GLU A 131 9.51 16.81 -12.63
N GLY A 132 10.50 17.39 -13.34
CA GLY A 132 10.33 18.60 -14.14
C GLY A 132 10.74 19.90 -13.44
N GLU A 133 10.99 19.87 -12.12
CA GLU A 133 11.47 21.00 -11.33
C GLU A 133 13.02 21.06 -11.37
N GLY A 134 13.60 21.22 -12.56
CA GLY A 134 15.02 21.58 -12.76
C GLY A 134 16.08 20.80 -11.95
N ALA A 135 15.80 19.56 -11.55
CA ALA A 135 16.64 18.84 -10.61
C ALA A 135 18.02 18.55 -11.23
N VAL A 136 19.06 19.14 -10.63
CA VAL A 136 20.46 18.87 -10.92
C VAL A 136 20.80 17.48 -10.35
N GLY A 137 20.46 16.43 -11.09
CA GLY A 137 20.74 15.04 -10.72
C GLY A 137 19.88 14.03 -11.48
N LEU A 138 20.51 12.96 -11.98
CA LEU A 138 19.95 11.94 -12.88
C LEU A 138 18.80 11.06 -12.31
N CYS A 139 18.16 11.41 -11.19
CA CYS A 139 16.95 10.75 -10.67
C CYS A 139 16.43 11.54 -9.46
N SER A 140 15.26 12.17 -9.58
CA SER A 140 14.53 12.71 -8.42
C SER A 140 13.96 11.57 -7.57
N GLU A 141 13.86 11.75 -6.25
CA GLU A 141 13.36 10.72 -5.35
C GLU A 141 11.89 10.38 -5.65
N VAL A 142 11.60 9.10 -5.88
CA VAL A 142 10.24 8.60 -6.11
C VAL A 142 9.49 8.62 -4.78
N ASP A 143 8.47 9.45 -4.70
CA ASP A 143 7.69 9.70 -3.48
C ASP A 143 6.17 9.52 -3.69
N THR A 144 5.76 9.28 -4.94
CA THR A 144 4.35 9.22 -5.31
C THR A 144 3.99 7.87 -5.90
N VAL A 145 2.91 7.29 -5.39
CA VAL A 145 2.32 6.03 -5.85
C VAL A 145 0.89 6.27 -6.28
N THR A 146 0.53 5.79 -7.47
CA THR A 146 -0.84 5.83 -7.99
C THR A 146 -1.16 4.54 -8.74
N VAL A 147 -2.38 4.45 -9.27
CA VAL A 147 -2.84 3.33 -10.10
C VAL A 147 -3.25 3.79 -11.50
N SER A 148 -3.33 2.85 -12.43
CA SER A 148 -3.77 3.12 -13.81
C SER A 148 -5.22 3.60 -13.84
N GLU A 149 -5.54 4.45 -14.82
CA GLU A 149 -6.92 4.92 -15.02
C GLU A 149 -7.87 3.78 -15.39
N ASP A 150 -7.39 2.80 -16.17
CA ASP A 150 -8.18 1.64 -16.57
C ASP A 150 -8.60 0.79 -15.36
N PHE A 151 -7.72 0.68 -14.35
CA PHE A 151 -8.00 -0.08 -13.14
C PHE A 151 -9.09 0.55 -12.28
N VAL A 152 -9.15 1.88 -12.19
CA VAL A 152 -10.18 2.59 -11.39
C VAL A 152 -11.45 2.92 -12.19
N ARG A 153 -11.40 2.74 -13.52
CA ARG A 153 -12.57 2.86 -14.40
C ARG A 153 -13.54 1.71 -14.13
N ASP A 154 -13.03 0.48 -14.05
CA ASP A 154 -13.79 -0.70 -13.65
C ASP A 154 -13.85 -0.79 -12.11
N LEU A 155 -14.90 -0.21 -11.54
CA LEU A 155 -15.08 -0.17 -10.09
C LEU A 155 -15.28 -1.57 -9.49
N ASP A 156 -16.05 -2.43 -10.16
CA ASP A 156 -16.34 -3.77 -9.67
C ASP A 156 -15.09 -4.64 -9.71
N GLY A 157 -14.31 -4.55 -10.79
CA GLY A 157 -13.00 -5.20 -10.89
C GLY A 157 -12.01 -4.69 -9.84
N PHE A 158 -11.96 -3.37 -9.60
CA PHE A 158 -11.15 -2.78 -8.53
C PHE A 158 -11.53 -3.35 -7.15
N VAL A 159 -12.82 -3.34 -6.80
CA VAL A 159 -13.30 -3.86 -5.51
C VAL A 159 -13.03 -5.35 -5.38
N ALA A 160 -13.22 -6.13 -6.45
CA ALA A 160 -12.94 -7.56 -6.46
C ALA A 160 -11.45 -7.86 -6.20
N VAL A 161 -10.54 -7.08 -6.78
CA VAL A 161 -9.09 -7.21 -6.52
C VAL A 161 -8.75 -6.84 -5.08
N MET A 162 -9.30 -5.74 -4.57
CA MET A 162 -9.07 -5.32 -3.18
C MET A 162 -9.66 -6.31 -2.16
N ASP A 163 -10.84 -6.86 -2.43
CA ASP A 163 -11.44 -7.96 -1.66
C ASP A 163 -10.57 -9.22 -1.75
N GLY A 164 -10.08 -9.58 -2.94
CA GLY A 164 -9.19 -10.73 -3.12
C GLY A 164 -7.90 -10.63 -2.30
N ILE A 165 -7.30 -9.43 -2.24
CA ILE A 165 -6.10 -9.20 -1.44
C ILE A 165 -6.43 -9.17 0.06
N SER A 166 -7.52 -8.54 0.47
CA SER A 166 -7.91 -8.39 1.88
C SER A 166 -8.66 -9.59 2.47
N ASN A 167 -8.84 -10.68 1.72
CA ASN A 167 -9.72 -11.81 2.08
C ASN A 167 -11.18 -11.37 2.33
N GLY A 168 -11.65 -10.38 1.58
CA GLY A 168 -12.98 -9.80 1.66
C GLY A 168 -13.11 -8.65 2.65
N GLU A 169 -12.10 -8.34 3.45
CA GLU A 169 -12.25 -7.34 4.52
C GLU A 169 -12.13 -5.88 4.07
N PHE A 170 -11.87 -5.63 2.78
CA PHE A 170 -11.72 -4.29 2.23
C PHE A 170 -12.95 -3.41 2.52
N LEU A 171 -12.70 -2.29 3.19
CA LEU A 171 -13.69 -1.32 3.67
C LEU A 171 -14.70 -1.84 4.70
N ARG A 172 -14.61 -3.11 5.15
CA ARG A 172 -15.60 -3.69 6.07
C ARG A 172 -15.35 -3.34 7.52
N THR A 173 -14.10 -3.10 7.90
CA THR A 173 -13.74 -2.80 9.28
C THR A 173 -14.02 -1.33 9.62
N THR A 174 -14.72 -1.07 10.74
CA THR A 174 -15.06 0.31 11.18
C THR A 174 -13.91 1.00 11.92
N THR A 175 -12.89 0.26 12.38
CA THR A 175 -11.85 0.72 13.32
C THR A 175 -10.59 1.29 12.66
N ALA A 176 -10.74 2.11 11.61
CA ALA A 176 -9.63 2.97 11.23
C ALA A 176 -9.46 4.00 12.36
N SER A 177 -8.34 3.93 13.08
CA SER A 177 -8.08 4.84 14.19
C SER A 177 -7.99 6.25 13.63
N SER A 178 -8.65 7.22 14.27
CA SER A 178 -8.64 8.64 13.87
C SER A 178 -7.23 9.26 13.87
N ALA A 179 -6.20 8.55 14.34
CA ALA A 179 -4.82 8.94 14.30
C ALA A 179 -4.06 8.04 13.31
N ALA A 180 -3.99 8.49 12.06
CA ALA A 180 -3.14 7.89 11.04
C ALA A 180 -1.68 7.95 11.51
N THR A 181 -1.22 6.88 12.14
CA THR A 181 0.21 6.68 12.36
C THR A 181 0.82 6.45 10.97
N GLU A 182 2.03 6.95 10.72
CA GLU A 182 2.70 6.89 9.41
C GLU A 182 2.71 5.47 8.80
N TRP A 183 2.73 4.45 9.67
CA TRP A 183 2.78 3.02 9.37
C TRP A 183 1.50 2.28 9.77
N GLU A 184 0.33 2.92 9.72
CA GLU A 184 -0.92 2.28 10.13
C GLU A 184 -1.24 1.03 9.31
N GLU A 185 -1.49 -0.08 10.01
CA GLU A 185 -1.93 -1.35 9.44
C GLU A 185 -3.37 -1.64 9.89
N LEU A 186 -4.26 -1.83 8.91
CA LEU A 186 -5.65 -2.21 9.15
C LEU A 186 -5.73 -3.61 9.78
N PRO A 187 -6.81 -3.91 10.54
CA PRO A 187 -6.93 -5.20 11.22
C PRO A 187 -6.82 -6.41 10.29
N TRP A 188 -7.32 -6.32 9.06
CA TRP A 188 -7.20 -7.42 8.09
C TRP A 188 -5.75 -7.67 7.65
N LEU A 189 -4.91 -6.63 7.59
CA LEU A 189 -3.50 -6.77 7.25
C LEU A 189 -2.76 -7.39 8.44
N LYS A 190 -3.02 -6.92 9.66
CA LYS A 190 -2.46 -7.49 10.89
C LYS A 190 -2.81 -8.96 11.06
N ALA A 191 -4.06 -9.33 10.75
CA ALA A 191 -4.53 -10.71 10.81
C ALA A 191 -3.80 -11.65 9.83
N LYS A 192 -3.22 -11.14 8.74
CA LYS A 192 -2.40 -11.95 7.82
C LYS A 192 -1.03 -12.31 8.39
N GLY A 193 -0.53 -11.57 9.38
CA GLY A 193 0.85 -11.71 9.86
C GLY A 193 1.83 -11.31 8.77
N TYR A 194 2.54 -12.28 8.19
CA TYR A 194 3.45 -12.02 7.07
C TYR A 194 2.67 -11.75 5.77
N TYR A 195 2.85 -10.57 5.19
CA TYR A 195 2.10 -10.10 4.02
C TYR A 195 2.98 -9.77 2.81
N SER A 196 2.36 -9.74 1.62
CA SER A 196 3.00 -9.37 0.36
C SER A 196 3.17 -7.85 0.23
N VAL A 197 3.97 -7.40 -0.74
CA VAL A 197 4.13 -5.97 -1.05
C VAL A 197 2.80 -5.38 -1.51
N GLU A 198 2.03 -6.17 -2.26
CA GLU A 198 0.71 -5.86 -2.79
C GLU A 198 -0.32 -5.72 -1.67
N SER A 199 -0.28 -6.59 -0.65
CA SER A 199 -1.11 -6.45 0.55
C SER A 199 -0.80 -5.16 1.33
N PHE A 200 0.48 -4.81 1.47
CA PHE A 200 0.88 -3.58 2.14
C PHE A 200 0.44 -2.32 1.37
N LEU A 201 0.55 -2.36 0.04
CA LEU A 201 0.03 -1.32 -0.83
C LEU A 201 -1.49 -1.20 -0.73
N ALA A 202 -2.23 -2.31 -0.80
CA ALA A 202 -3.68 -2.32 -0.71
C ALA A 202 -4.17 -1.72 0.62
N ASN A 203 -3.47 -2.00 1.72
CA ASN A 203 -3.71 -1.37 3.01
C ASN A 203 -3.58 0.17 2.95
N LYS A 204 -2.48 0.69 2.40
CA LYS A 204 -2.28 2.15 2.28
C LYS A 204 -3.31 2.79 1.33
N MET A 205 -3.71 2.09 0.27
CA MET A 205 -4.77 2.55 -0.64
C MET A 205 -6.13 2.62 0.05
N GLU A 206 -6.48 1.63 0.89
CA GLU A 206 -7.71 1.68 1.67
C GLU A 206 -7.70 2.85 2.66
N LEU A 207 -6.57 3.08 3.34
CA LEU A 207 -6.40 4.24 4.22
C LEU A 207 -6.55 5.57 3.46
N ALA A 208 -5.91 5.70 2.28
CA ALA A 208 -6.04 6.88 1.41
C ALA A 208 -7.48 7.13 0.96
N LEU A 209 -8.21 6.06 0.61
CA LEU A 209 -9.61 6.12 0.21
C LEU A 209 -10.50 6.59 1.37
N ARG A 210 -10.33 6.00 2.56
CA ARG A 210 -11.06 6.38 3.78
C ARG A 210 -10.76 7.82 4.18
N PHE A 211 -9.50 8.24 4.10
CA PHE A 211 -9.09 9.62 4.39
C PHE A 211 -9.73 10.61 3.42
N SER A 212 -9.71 10.31 2.12
CA SER A 212 -10.34 11.14 1.09
C SER A 212 -11.85 11.28 1.30
N TRP A 213 -12.54 10.19 1.63
CA TRP A 213 -13.96 10.21 1.97
C TRP A 213 -14.26 11.00 3.26
N GLY A 214 -13.44 10.82 4.30
CA GLY A 214 -13.59 11.50 5.59
C GLY A 214 -13.42 13.02 5.50
N ASN A 215 -12.41 13.50 4.75
CA ASN A 215 -12.15 14.92 4.58
C ASN A 215 -13.30 15.69 3.90
N LEU A 216 -14.05 15.04 3.01
CA LEU A 216 -15.23 15.64 2.37
C LEU A 216 -16.41 15.80 3.35
N ARG A 217 -16.55 14.89 4.31
CA ARG A 217 -17.59 14.95 5.36
C ARG A 217 -17.24 15.90 6.51
N GLY A 218 -15.96 16.24 6.69
CA GLY A 218 -15.44 17.08 7.78
C GLY A 218 -15.86 18.56 7.75
N LYS A 219 -16.55 19.03 6.70
CA LYS A 219 -16.95 20.45 6.54
C LYS A 219 -18.03 20.95 7.52
N LYS A 220 -18.41 20.17 8.55
CA LYS A 220 -19.42 20.55 9.58
C LYS A 220 -18.99 20.42 11.05
N ARG A 221 -17.70 20.27 11.38
CA ARG A 221 -17.25 20.47 12.77
C ARG A 221 -15.98 21.31 12.82
N GLY A 222 -16.17 22.59 13.11
CA GLY A 222 -15.09 23.52 13.41
C GLY A 222 -14.38 23.09 14.68
N VAL A 223 -13.22 22.45 14.54
CA VAL A 223 -12.16 22.46 15.54
C VAL A 223 -10.86 22.67 14.78
N LYS A 224 -10.23 23.80 15.08
CA LYS A 224 -8.99 24.30 14.48
C LYS A 224 -7.82 23.42 14.94
N VAL A 225 -7.55 22.32 14.23
CA VAL A 225 -6.27 21.60 14.36
C VAL A 225 -5.33 22.16 13.29
N LYS A 226 -4.41 23.01 13.75
CA LYS A 226 -3.31 23.56 12.96
C LYS A 226 -2.21 22.51 12.85
N SER A 227 -2.25 21.67 11.82
CA SER A 227 -1.08 21.04 11.21
C SER A 227 -1.44 20.51 9.82
N GLY A 228 -0.80 21.06 8.77
CA GLY A 228 -0.63 20.40 7.47
C GLY A 228 -1.83 20.29 6.50
N SER A 229 -2.76 21.25 6.47
CA SER A 229 -3.83 21.30 5.46
C SER A 229 -3.27 21.77 4.11
N ASN A 230 -3.05 20.84 3.16
CA ASN A 230 -3.04 21.07 1.70
C ASN A 230 -2.85 19.81 0.82
N ALA A 231 -2.80 18.59 1.38
CA ALA A 231 -2.47 17.38 0.63
C ALA A 231 -3.40 17.09 -0.57
N ALA A 232 -4.72 17.28 -0.44
CA ALA A 232 -5.67 16.99 -1.52
C ALA A 232 -5.48 17.92 -2.75
N GLY A 233 -5.28 19.23 -2.51
CA GLY A 233 -4.99 20.18 -3.58
C GLY A 233 -3.59 20.00 -4.17
N ILE A 234 -2.63 19.52 -3.39
CA ILE A 234 -1.30 19.15 -3.90
C ILE A 234 -1.38 17.92 -4.80
N VAL A 235 -2.14 16.88 -4.43
CA VAL A 235 -2.30 15.65 -5.22
C VAL A 235 -3.02 15.89 -6.55
N GLU A 236 -4.10 16.68 -6.54
CA GLU A 236 -4.82 17.05 -7.76
C GLU A 236 -3.93 17.90 -8.68
N ASN A 237 -3.18 18.88 -8.13
CA ASN A 237 -2.21 19.65 -8.90
C ASN A 237 -1.03 18.82 -9.43
N VAL A 238 -0.54 17.83 -8.66
CA VAL A 238 0.55 16.93 -9.07
C VAL A 238 0.10 16.01 -10.21
N LEU A 239 -1.11 15.45 -10.13
CA LEU A 239 -1.66 14.60 -11.20
C LEU A 239 -1.96 15.40 -12.46
N SER A 240 -2.59 16.58 -12.35
CA SER A 240 -2.87 17.43 -13.51
C SER A 240 -1.60 17.93 -14.21
N ARG A 241 -0.50 18.17 -13.47
CA ARG A 241 0.81 18.53 -14.05
C ARG A 241 1.52 17.36 -14.74
N LYS A 242 1.18 16.11 -14.42
CA LYS A 242 1.95 14.91 -14.79
C LYS A 242 1.30 13.98 -15.81
N ARG A 243 0.24 14.43 -16.49
CA ARG A 243 -0.36 13.71 -17.62
C ARG A 243 0.72 13.23 -18.62
N GLY A 244 1.71 14.09 -18.92
CA GLY A 244 2.84 13.74 -19.80
C GLY A 244 3.80 12.66 -19.27
N SER A 245 4.07 12.59 -17.97
CA SER A 245 4.92 11.52 -17.38
C SER A 245 4.18 10.18 -17.33
N ILE A 246 2.88 10.21 -17.08
CA ILE A 246 2.00 9.02 -17.09
C ILE A 246 1.87 8.48 -18.52
N ASP A 247 1.68 9.36 -19.52
CA ASP A 247 1.63 9.00 -20.93
C ASP A 247 2.98 8.45 -21.44
N TRP A 248 4.10 9.05 -21.00
CA TRP A 248 5.45 8.53 -21.26
C TRP A 248 5.66 7.14 -20.66
N TRP A 249 5.26 6.92 -19.40
CA TRP A 249 5.35 5.61 -18.77
C TRP A 249 4.42 4.60 -19.45
N ASN A 250 3.20 4.98 -19.84
CA ASN A 250 2.28 4.11 -20.56
C ASN A 250 2.84 3.65 -21.91
N GLY A 251 3.53 4.53 -22.64
CA GLY A 251 4.20 4.22 -23.92
C GLY A 251 5.44 3.31 -23.81
N LEU A 252 5.97 3.07 -22.62
CA LEU A 252 7.16 2.23 -22.42
C LEU A 252 6.81 0.73 -22.47
N GLU A 253 7.59 -0.06 -23.21
CA GLU A 253 7.47 -1.52 -23.22
C GLU A 253 7.79 -2.14 -21.84
N GLY A 254 7.15 -3.27 -21.52
CA GLY A 254 7.25 -3.92 -20.20
C GLY A 254 8.67 -4.31 -19.78
N ARG A 255 9.59 -4.57 -20.72
CA ARG A 255 11.02 -4.83 -20.42
C ARG A 255 11.75 -3.58 -19.94
N ILE A 256 11.46 -2.43 -20.56
CA ILE A 256 12.10 -1.15 -20.24
C ILE A 256 11.58 -0.66 -18.88
N LYS A 257 10.28 -0.85 -18.60
CA LYS A 257 9.71 -0.61 -17.26
C LYS A 257 10.42 -1.40 -16.18
N LYS A 258 10.67 -2.70 -16.42
CA LYS A 258 11.42 -3.57 -15.51
C LYS A 258 12.88 -3.14 -15.35
N GLN A 259 13.54 -2.65 -16.41
CA GLN A 259 14.92 -2.14 -16.35
C GLN A 259 15.03 -0.82 -15.58
N VAL A 260 14.14 0.14 -15.84
CA VAL A 260 14.10 1.42 -15.12
C VAL A 260 13.83 1.16 -13.64
N PHE A 261 12.86 0.30 -13.34
CA PHE A 261 12.58 -0.13 -11.98
C PHE A 261 13.81 -0.79 -11.31
N HIS A 262 14.48 -1.70 -12.01
CA HIS A 262 15.68 -2.37 -11.52
C HIS A 262 16.86 -1.41 -11.29
N MET A 263 17.00 -0.39 -12.13
CA MET A 263 18.03 0.64 -12.01
C MET A 263 17.81 1.51 -10.77
N VAL A 264 16.55 1.90 -10.51
CA VAL A 264 16.15 2.64 -9.31
C VAL A 264 16.36 1.78 -8.06
N SER A 265 15.95 0.50 -8.07
CA SER A 265 16.14 -0.42 -6.95
C SER A 265 17.61 -0.68 -6.62
N LYS A 266 18.48 -0.83 -7.63
CA LYS A 266 19.93 -1.03 -7.44
C LYS A 266 20.60 0.17 -6.80
N LYS A 267 20.13 1.39 -7.09
CA LYS A 267 20.68 2.62 -6.51
C LYS A 267 20.20 2.84 -5.06
N ALA A 268 18.93 2.54 -4.77
CA ALA A 268 18.42 2.55 -3.39
C ALA A 268 19.16 1.53 -2.49
N ALA A 269 19.56 0.38 -3.04
CA ALA A 269 20.37 -0.60 -2.35
C ALA A 269 21.84 -0.19 -2.14
N LYS A 270 22.33 0.84 -2.85
CA LYS A 270 23.68 1.41 -2.73
C LYS A 270 23.75 2.62 -1.79
N ALA A 271 22.59 3.14 -1.39
CA ALA A 271 22.44 4.23 -0.42
C ALA A 271 22.16 3.71 1.01
N LEU A 272 22.31 2.39 1.21
CA LEU A 272 22.40 1.69 2.49
C LEU A 272 23.87 1.31 2.73
#